data_AF-A0A1F3XW64-F1
#
_entry.id   AF-A0A1F3XW64-F1
#
_cell.length_a   1.000
_cell.length_b   1.000
_cell.length_c   1.000
_cell.angle_alpha   90.00
_cell.angle_beta   90.00
_cell.angle_gamma   90.00
#
_symmetry.space_group_name_H-M   'P 1'
#
loop_
_entity.id
_entity.type
_entity.pdbx_description
1 polymer ?
#
loop_
_entity_poly.entity_id
_entity_poly.type
_entity_poly.pdbx_seq_one_letter_code
_entity_poly.pdbx_strand_id
1 'polypeptide(L)'
;MARYVKSEKGYEKSFEADWQAVKHGLKKARSGTGEPKKVPTSVALDPRFVTELKKEALARGIPYQILMRMFIIEGFQRMKKVV
;
A
#
# COMPACT_ATOMS: atom_id res chain seq x y z
N MET A 1 -32.29 -21.05 -24.47
CA MET A 1 -31.05 -21.58 -23.87
C MET A 1 -30.06 -20.45 -23.66
N ALA A 2 -29.54 -20.26 -22.44
CA ALA A 2 -28.46 -19.30 -22.20
C ALA A 2 -27.19 -19.77 -22.93
N ARG A 3 -26.70 -18.95 -23.86
CA ARG A 3 -25.49 -19.26 -24.65
C ARG A 3 -24.28 -19.20 -23.71
N TYR A 4 -23.63 -20.33 -23.48
CA TYR A 4 -22.47 -20.39 -22.60
C TYR A 4 -21.27 -19.74 -23.31
N VAL A 5 -20.80 -18.59 -22.83
CA VAL A 5 -19.77 -17.77 -23.51
C VAL A 5 -18.49 -18.55 -23.83
N LYS A 6 -18.13 -19.54 -22.99
CA LYS A 6 -16.95 -20.38 -23.21
C LYS A 6 -17.11 -21.42 -24.33
N SER A 7 -18.31 -21.61 -24.88
CA SER A 7 -18.56 -22.51 -26.02
C SER A 7 -18.42 -21.80 -27.37
N GLU A 8 -17.96 -20.55 -27.40
CA GLU A 8 -17.71 -19.83 -28.64
C GLU A 8 -16.34 -20.24 -29.23
N LYS A 9 -16.25 -20.31 -30.57
CA LYS A 9 -15.08 -20.80 -31.33
C LYS A 9 -13.73 -20.12 -30.99
N GLY A 10 -13.76 -18.96 -30.34
CA GLY A 10 -12.56 -18.25 -29.86
C GLY A 10 -12.00 -18.76 -28.53
N TYR A 11 -12.81 -19.45 -27.72
CA TYR A 11 -12.43 -19.97 -26.40
C TYR A 11 -11.99 -21.45 -26.43
N GLU A 12 -12.06 -22.11 -27.59
CA GLU A 12 -11.63 -23.51 -27.78
C GLU A 12 -10.10 -23.68 -27.62
N LYS A 13 -9.32 -22.63 -27.85
CA LYS A 13 -7.87 -22.65 -27.67
C LYS A 13 -7.55 -22.47 -26.18
N SER A 14 -6.95 -23.48 -25.57
CA SER A 14 -6.33 -23.37 -24.25
C SER A 14 -5.26 -22.28 -24.31
N PHE A 15 -5.59 -21.10 -23.80
CA PHE A 15 -4.62 -20.02 -23.64
C PHE A 15 -3.74 -20.37 -22.45
N GLU A 16 -2.48 -20.76 -22.72
CA GLU A 16 -1.47 -20.77 -21.67
C GLU A 16 -1.10 -19.33 -21.36
N ALA A 17 -1.67 -18.83 -20.26
CA ALA A 17 -1.32 -17.52 -19.76
C ALA A 17 0.15 -17.52 -19.30
N ASP A 18 0.97 -16.67 -19.93
CA ASP A 18 2.28 -16.35 -19.39
C ASP A 18 2.12 -15.50 -18.12
N TRP A 19 1.99 -16.20 -17.00
CA TRP A 19 1.83 -15.59 -15.69
C TRP A 19 3.03 -14.72 -15.29
N GLN A 20 4.22 -14.97 -15.84
CA GLN A 20 5.40 -14.13 -15.59
C GLN A 20 5.27 -12.78 -16.29
N ALA A 21 4.84 -12.78 -17.56
CA ALA A 21 4.55 -11.55 -18.30
C ALA A 21 3.44 -10.72 -17.64
N VAL A 22 2.35 -11.37 -17.20
CA VAL A 22 1.25 -10.70 -16.48
C VAL A 22 1.75 -10.06 -15.18
N LYS A 23 2.53 -10.79 -14.37
CA LYS A 23 3.10 -10.28 -13.12
C LYS A 23 4.06 -9.11 -13.36
N HIS A 24 4.85 -9.17 -14.44
CA HIS A 24 5.76 -8.11 -14.83
C HIS A 24 5.00 -6.84 -15.26
N GLY A 25 3.96 -6.98 -16.08
CA GLY A 25 3.09 -5.88 -16.49
C GLY A 25 2.43 -5.18 -15.29
N LEU A 26 1.94 -5.97 -14.33
CA LEU A 26 1.36 -5.45 -13.08
C LEU A 26 2.36 -4.66 -12.23
N LYS A 27 3.61 -5.14 -12.11
CA LYS A 27 4.68 -4.41 -11.42
C LYS A 27 5.00 -3.08 -12.11
N LYS A 28 5.08 -3.07 -13.44
CA LYS A 28 5.34 -1.86 -14.25
C LYS A 28 4.20 -0.84 -14.13
N ALA A 29 2.95 -1.31 -14.15
CA ALA A 29 1.77 -0.46 -13.95
C ALA A 29 1.76 0.17 -12.54
N ARG A 30 2.13 -0.59 -11.50
CA ARG A 30 2.28 -0.07 -10.12
C ARG A 30 3.40 0.96 -9.98
N SER A 31 4.52 0.78 -10.70
CA SER A 31 5.56 1.82 -10.74
C SER A 31 5.13 3.07 -11.52
N GLY A 32 4.26 2.93 -12.53
CA GLY A 32 3.74 4.04 -13.33
C GLY A 32 2.60 4.82 -12.67
N THR A 33 1.86 4.20 -11.74
CA THR A 33 0.80 4.84 -10.94
C THR A 33 1.33 5.69 -9.77
N GLY A 34 2.67 5.77 -9.62
CA GLY A 34 3.30 6.81 -8.81
C GLY A 34 3.30 6.59 -7.31
N GLU A 35 2.91 5.41 -6.79
CA GLU A 35 3.07 5.13 -5.36
C GLU A 35 4.57 5.02 -5.02
N PRO A 36 5.14 5.97 -4.26
CA PRO A 36 6.54 5.91 -3.91
C PRO A 36 6.78 4.68 -3.04
N LYS A 37 7.85 3.94 -3.34
CA LYS A 37 8.28 2.84 -2.47
C LYS A 37 8.47 3.39 -1.06
N LYS A 38 7.95 2.67 -0.07
CA LYS A 38 8.15 3.00 1.35
C LYS A 38 9.66 2.99 1.62
N VAL A 39 10.24 4.17 1.84
CA VAL A 39 11.65 4.31 2.23
C VAL A 39 11.73 4.12 3.75
N PRO A 40 12.61 3.23 4.26
CA PRO A 40 12.85 3.13 5.69
C PRO A 40 13.51 4.42 6.16
N THR A 41 12.99 5.01 7.24
CA THR A 41 13.52 6.24 7.84
C THR A 41 13.70 5.99 9.33
N SER A 42 14.92 6.19 9.81
CA SER A 42 15.26 6.10 11.22
C SER A 42 14.93 7.43 11.90
N VAL A 43 14.21 7.37 13.02
CA VAL A 43 13.88 8.53 13.86
C VAL A 43 14.26 8.18 15.29
N ALA A 44 15.09 9.01 15.91
CA ALA A 44 15.45 8.86 17.31
C ALA A 44 14.32 9.40 18.19
N LEU A 45 13.77 8.56 19.06
CA LEU A 45 12.72 8.89 20.02
C LEU A 45 13.08 8.28 21.38
N ASP A 46 12.60 8.89 22.46
CA ASP A 46 12.71 8.32 23.80
C ASP A 46 12.06 6.91 23.84
N PRO A 47 12.75 5.87 24.33
CA PRO A 47 12.18 4.53 24.48
C PRO A 47 10.86 4.48 25.26
N ARG A 48 10.69 5.34 26.28
CA ARG A 48 9.44 5.45 27.06
C ARG A 48 8.30 5.92 26.17
N PHE A 49 8.55 6.97 25.40
CA PHE A 49 7.59 7.50 24.44
C PHE A 49 7.24 6.49 23.34
N VAL A 50 8.22 5.74 22.82
CA VAL A 50 7.97 4.67 21.85
C VAL A 50 7.04 3.59 22.43
N THR A 51 7.17 3.30 23.71
CA THR A 51 6.30 2.32 24.40
C THR A 51 4.87 2.82 24.50
N GLU A 52 4.67 4.08 24.88
CA GLU A 52 3.34 4.71 24.92
C GLU A 52 2.71 4.79 23.53
N LEU A 53 3.50 5.18 22.52
CA LEU A 53 3.05 5.28 21.14
C LEU A 53 2.56 3.93 20.59
N LYS A 54 3.23 2.83 20.96
CA LYS A 54 2.80 1.47 20.60
C LYS A 54 1.48 1.09 21.27
N LYS A 55 1.28 1.46 22.54
CA LYS A 55 0.02 1.24 23.26
C LYS A 55 -1.13 2.00 22.61
N GLU A 56 -0.92 3.26 22.26
CA GLU A 56 -1.90 4.09 21.56
C GLU A 56 -2.26 3.52 20.18
N ALA A 57 -1.26 3.07 19.42
CA ALA A 57 -1.49 2.46 18.11
C ALA A 57 -2.31 1.15 18.23
N LEU A 58 -1.99 0.34 19.24
CA LEU A 58 -2.71 -0.90 19.53
C LEU A 58 -4.17 -0.64 19.90
N ALA A 59 -4.44 0.35 20.77
CA ALA A 59 -5.78 0.74 21.16
C ALA A 59 -6.64 1.19 19.95
N ARG A 60 -5.99 1.74 18.92
CA ARG A 60 -6.62 2.19 17.67
C ARG A 60 -6.67 1.09 16.59
N GLY A 61 -6.11 -0.08 16.84
CA GLY A 61 -6.04 -1.18 15.86
C GLY A 61 -5.15 -0.90 14.66
N ILE A 62 -4.15 -0.02 14.79
CA ILE A 62 -3.23 0.34 13.69
C ILE A 62 -1.77 0.04 14.05
N PRO A 63 -0.89 -0.21 13.06
CA PRO A 63 0.55 -0.28 13.30
C PRO A 63 1.12 1.06 13.78
N TYR A 64 2.04 1.05 14.75
CA TYR A 64 2.64 2.27 15.27
C TYR A 64 3.38 3.09 14.19
N GLN A 65 3.87 2.46 13.11
CA GLN A 65 4.46 3.20 11.99
C GLN A 65 3.43 4.03 11.22
N ILE A 66 2.16 3.58 11.14
CA ILE A 66 1.08 4.37 10.55
C ILE A 66 0.77 5.56 11.46
N LEU A 67 0.67 5.33 12.77
CA LEU A 67 0.45 6.40 13.74
C LEU A 67 1.55 7.46 13.70
N MET A 68 2.83 7.06 13.65
CA MET A 68 3.97 7.97 13.48
C MET A 68 3.82 8.83 12.21
N ARG A 69 3.47 8.22 11.07
CA ARG A 69 3.32 8.96 9.81
C ARG A 69 2.19 9.98 9.87
N MET A 70 1.07 9.61 10.49
CA MET A 70 -0.05 10.53 10.68
C MET A 70 0.37 11.74 11.50
N PHE A 71 1.06 11.53 12.63
CA PHE A 71 1.55 12.63 13.46
C PHE A 71 2.54 13.53 12.74
N ILE A 72 3.47 12.97 11.96
CA ILE A 72 4.44 13.76 11.19
C ILE A 72 3.72 14.64 10.15
N ILE A 73 2.80 14.06 9.38
CA ILE A 73 2.06 14.78 8.33
C ILE A 73 1.21 15.89 8.95
N GLU A 74 0.44 15.56 9.99
CA GLU A 74 -0.46 16.50 10.64
C GLU A 74 0.31 17.62 11.33
N GLY A 75 1.37 17.29 12.07
CA GLY A 75 2.25 18.28 12.72
C GLY A 75 2.85 19.24 11.70
N PHE A 76 3.33 18.73 10.56
CA PHE A 76 3.86 19.56 9.48
C PHE A 76 2.81 20.47 8.85
N GLN A 77 1.60 19.96 8.60
CA GLN A 77 0.49 20.77 8.06
C GLN A 77 0.06 21.87 9.03
N ARG A 78 -0.03 21.56 10.32
CA ARG A 78 -0.34 22.56 11.36
C ARG A 78 0.72 23.65 11.40
N MET A 79 2.00 23.27 11.36
CA MET A 79 3.10 24.23 11.31
C MET A 79 3.00 25.18 10.11
N LYS A 80 2.65 24.67 8.92
CA LYS A 80 2.49 25.49 7.71
C LYS A 80 1.29 26.44 7.71
N LYS A 81 0.27 26.19 8.54
CA LYS A 81 -0.91 27.08 8.65
C LYS A 81 -0.70 28.24 9.62
N VAL A 82 0.30 28.13 10.49
CA VAL A 82 0.63 29.13 11.52
C VAL A 82 1.63 30.17 10.99
N VAL A 83 2.22 29.92 9.82
CA VAL A 83 3.08 30.84 9.06
C VAL A 83 2.26 31.46 7.93
#